data_AF-A0A095XNG0-F1
#
_entry.id   AF-A0A095XNG0-F1
#
_cell.length_a   1.000
_cell.length_b   1.000
_cell.length_c   1.000
_cell.angle_alpha   90.00
_cell.angle_beta   90.00
_cell.angle_gamma   90.00
#
_symmetry.space_group_name_H-M   'P 1'
#
loop_
_entity.id
_entity.type
_entity.pdbx_description
1 polymer ?
#
loop_
_entity_poly.entity_id
_entity_poly.type
_entity_poly.pdbx_seq_one_letter_code
_entity_poly.pdbx_strand_id
1 'polypeptide(L)'
;MTLVEGQIVHIETTYGSIIEGEIFNIYGFINNGKKQTTIIIKSKEGLTKVNLASIVEFHVLDSKESITITRDEFISLTDNIIREISKLEDKDAERNKDSSLVRLLKEYTNAILIELFKGEVDDD
;
A
#
# COMPACT_ATOMS: atom_id res chain seq x y z
N MET A 1 -11.34 -8.18 14.61
CA MET A 1 -10.91 -7.69 13.28
C MET A 1 -12.11 -7.07 12.60
N THR A 2 -11.99 -5.85 12.05
CA THR A 2 -13.09 -5.15 11.38
C THR A 2 -12.85 -5.24 9.88
N LEU A 3 -13.83 -5.78 9.14
CA LEU A 3 -13.79 -5.85 7.68
C LEU A 3 -14.23 -4.51 7.10
N VAL A 4 -13.50 -4.02 6.09
CA VAL A 4 -13.76 -2.72 5.45
C VAL A 4 -13.75 -2.91 3.93
N GLU A 5 -14.65 -2.20 3.25
CA GLU A 5 -14.63 -2.11 1.78
C GLU A 5 -13.31 -1.50 1.30
N GLY A 6 -12.80 -1.95 0.15
CA GLY A 6 -11.50 -1.58 -0.41
C GLY A 6 -10.33 -2.47 0.03
N GLN A 7 -10.49 -3.29 1.09
CA GLN A 7 -9.41 -4.17 1.54
C GLN A 7 -9.10 -5.27 0.54
N ILE A 8 -7.83 -5.54 0.27
CA ILE A 8 -7.40 -6.70 -0.51
C ILE A 8 -7.23 -7.88 0.43
N VAL A 9 -7.85 -9.00 0.10
CA VAL A 9 -7.96 -10.15 0.98
C VAL A 9 -7.63 -11.44 0.26
N HIS A 10 -7.13 -12.39 1.02
CA HIS A 10 -7.01 -13.80 0.66
C HIS A 10 -7.91 -14.59 1.61
N ILE A 11 -8.84 -15.35 1.04
CA ILE A 11 -9.85 -16.10 1.78
C ILE A 11 -9.80 -17.56 1.37
N GLU A 12 -9.68 -18.45 2.35
CA GLU A 12 -9.95 -19.87 2.17
C GLU A 12 -11.33 -20.22 2.73
N THR A 13 -12.12 -20.93 1.94
CA THR A 13 -13.46 -21.38 2.33
C THR A 13 -13.47 -22.85 2.76
N THR A 14 -14.49 -23.23 3.53
CA THR A 14 -14.77 -24.62 3.95
C THR A 14 -14.92 -25.61 2.79
N TYR A 15 -15.14 -25.13 1.57
CA TYR A 15 -15.22 -25.94 0.35
C TYR A 15 -13.85 -26.10 -0.36
N GLY A 16 -12.76 -25.61 0.24
CA GLY A 16 -11.41 -25.64 -0.34
C GLY A 16 -11.19 -24.62 -1.46
N SER A 17 -12.14 -23.70 -1.69
CA SER A 17 -11.95 -22.61 -2.65
C SER A 17 -11.11 -21.51 -2.04
N ILE A 18 -10.09 -21.06 -2.76
CA ILE A 18 -9.23 -19.93 -2.44
C ILE A 18 -9.68 -18.74 -3.29
N ILE A 19 -9.93 -17.60 -2.63
CA ILE A 19 -10.46 -16.39 -3.25
C ILE A 19 -9.54 -15.23 -2.88
N GLU A 20 -8.97 -14.59 -3.88
CA GLU A 20 -8.17 -13.38 -3.73
C GLU A 20 -8.84 -12.20 -4.46
N GLY A 21 -8.95 -11.06 -3.78
CA GLY A 21 -9.49 -9.85 -4.40
C GLY A 21 -9.82 -8.75 -3.40
N GLU A 22 -10.45 -7.70 -3.89
CA GLU A 22 -10.86 -6.53 -3.12
C GLU A 22 -12.25 -6.75 -2.50
N ILE A 23 -12.43 -6.40 -1.22
CA ILE A 23 -13.76 -6.30 -0.62
C ILE A 23 -14.52 -5.16 -1.30
N PHE A 24 -15.44 -5.52 -2.18
CA PHE A 24 -16.26 -4.56 -2.90
C PHE A 24 -17.47 -4.11 -2.08
N ASN A 25 -18.07 -5.01 -1.30
CA ASN A 25 -19.22 -4.70 -0.47
C ASN A 25 -19.35 -5.68 0.70
N ILE A 26 -19.85 -5.21 1.84
CA ILE A 26 -20.20 -6.05 2.99
C ILE A 26 -21.64 -5.75 3.38
N TYR A 27 -22.49 -6.78 3.38
CA TYR A 27 -23.86 -6.62 3.85
C TYR A 27 -24.30 -7.76 4.77
N GLY A 28 -25.12 -7.38 5.75
CA GLY A 28 -25.74 -8.29 6.70
C GLY A 28 -27.21 -8.49 6.38
N PHE A 29 -27.70 -9.71 6.54
CA PHE A 29 -29.13 -10.04 6.42
C PHE A 29 -29.52 -11.11 7.44
N ILE A 30 -30.82 -11.30 7.65
CA ILE A 30 -31.35 -12.33 8.53
C ILE A 30 -31.81 -13.50 7.67
N ASN A 31 -31.31 -14.69 7.97
CA ASN A 31 -31.72 -15.94 7.32
C ASN A 31 -32.02 -16.99 8.40
N ASN A 32 -33.23 -17.57 8.38
CA ASN A 32 -33.69 -18.52 9.39
C ASN A 32 -33.47 -18.05 10.84
N GLY A 33 -33.77 -16.77 11.11
CA GLY A 33 -33.60 -16.15 12.44
C GLY A 33 -32.16 -15.90 12.87
N LYS A 34 -31.17 -16.22 12.03
CA LYS A 34 -29.75 -15.97 12.31
C LYS A 34 -29.23 -14.82 11.45
N LYS A 35 -28.45 -13.92 12.06
CA LYS A 35 -27.72 -12.88 11.32
C LYS A 35 -26.63 -13.55 10.49
N GLN A 36 -26.64 -13.30 9.19
CA GLN A 36 -25.59 -13.73 8.26
C GLN A 36 -24.93 -12.49 7.66
N THR A 37 -23.64 -12.61 7.38
CA THR A 37 -22.85 -11.57 6.71
C THR A 37 -22.30 -12.17 5.42
N THR A 38 -22.53 -11.49 4.30
CA THR A 38 -21.93 -11.83 3.01
C THR A 38 -20.98 -10.72 2.59
N ILE A 39 -19.83 -11.13 2.07
CA ILE A 39 -18.80 -10.29 1.51
C ILE A 39 -18.83 -10.48 -0.01
N ILE A 40 -18.82 -9.39 -0.77
CA ILE A 40 -18.59 -9.44 -2.21
C ILE A 40 -17.13 -9.13 -2.46
N ILE A 41 -16.42 -10.08 -3.06
CA ILE A 41 -15.02 -9.95 -3.47
C ILE A 41 -14.96 -9.68 -4.96
N LYS A 42 -14.27 -8.61 -5.35
CA LYS A 42 -13.96 -8.27 -6.74
C LYS A 42 -12.57 -8.76 -7.08
N SER A 43 -12.48 -9.71 -8.02
CA SER A 43 -11.23 -10.24 -8.55
C SER A 43 -11.13 -9.94 -10.06
N LYS A 44 -10.06 -10.42 -10.70
CA LYS A 44 -9.91 -10.34 -12.16
C LYS A 44 -10.98 -11.14 -12.92
N GLU A 45 -11.57 -12.14 -12.26
CA GLU A 45 -12.55 -13.05 -12.86
C GLU A 45 -13.99 -12.54 -12.71
N GLY A 46 -14.22 -11.54 -11.84
CA GLY A 46 -15.51 -10.91 -11.63
C GLY A 46 -15.83 -10.71 -10.15
N LEU A 47 -17.13 -10.76 -9.84
CA LEU A 47 -17.64 -10.59 -8.47
C LEU A 47 -18.01 -11.96 -7.88
N THR A 48 -17.40 -12.28 -6.74
CA THR A 48 -17.65 -13.52 -6.00
C THR A 48 -18.31 -13.20 -4.67
N LYS A 49 -19.38 -13.92 -4.34
CA LYS A 49 -20.07 -13.78 -3.06
C LYS A 49 -19.55 -14.83 -2.08
N VAL A 50 -19.13 -14.40 -0.90
CA VAL A 50 -18.58 -15.25 0.16
C VAL A 50 -19.37 -15.05 1.44
N ASN A 51 -19.90 -16.14 2.01
CA ASN A 51 -20.55 -16.07 3.32
C ASN A 51 -19.49 -16.13 4.42
N LEU A 52 -19.52 -15.19 5.37
CA LEU A 52 -18.56 -15.14 6.47
C LEU A 52 -18.49 -16.48 7.24
N ALA A 53 -19.62 -17.17 7.38
CA ALA A 53 -19.69 -18.47 8.07
C ALA A 53 -18.99 -19.61 7.33
N SER A 54 -18.65 -19.42 6.05
CA SER A 54 -17.96 -20.42 5.22
C SER A 54 -16.45 -20.20 5.15
N ILE A 55 -15.92 -19.17 5.81
CA ILE A 55 -14.50 -18.82 5.78
C ILE A 55 -13.76 -19.63 6.85
N VAL A 56 -12.70 -20.32 6.44
CA VAL A 56 -11.77 -21.05 7.32
C VAL A 56 -10.58 -20.19 7.65
N GLU A 57 -10.02 -19.53 6.63
CA GLU A 57 -8.85 -18.66 6.78
C GLU A 57 -9.10 -17.33 6.09
N PHE A 58 -8.63 -16.26 6.72
CA PHE A 58 -8.81 -14.91 6.23
C PHE A 58 -7.55 -14.10 6.49
N HIS A 59 -6.95 -13.58 5.42
CA HIS A 59 -5.80 -12.69 5.46
C HIS A 59 -6.14 -11.37 4.80
N VAL A 60 -5.89 -10.26 5.49
CA VAL A 60 -5.84 -8.93 4.85
C VAL A 60 -4.46 -8.79 4.22
N LEU A 61 -4.41 -8.72 2.89
CA LEU A 61 -3.18 -8.55 2.12
C LEU A 61 -2.79 -7.09 1.95
N ASP A 62 -3.75 -6.16 2.05
CA ASP A 62 -3.50 -4.72 2.06
C ASP A 62 -3.58 -4.12 3.47
N SER A 63 -3.01 -4.78 4.48
CA SER A 63 -2.52 -4.01 5.62
C SER A 63 -1.36 -3.12 5.14
N LYS A 64 -1.64 -2.16 4.27
CA LYS A 64 -0.91 -0.92 4.21
C LYS A 64 -1.08 -0.38 5.62
N GLU A 65 -0.06 -0.55 6.44
CA GLU A 65 0.37 0.60 7.22
C GLU A 65 0.50 1.72 6.19
N SER A 66 -0.55 2.52 6.03
CA SER A 66 -0.46 3.76 5.28
C SER A 66 0.51 4.59 6.09
N ILE A 67 1.76 4.62 5.66
CA ILE A 67 2.68 5.62 6.15
C ILE A 67 2.17 6.93 5.55
N THR A 68 1.43 7.68 6.36
CA THR A 68 1.25 9.11 6.11
C THR A 68 2.62 9.72 6.29
N ILE A 69 3.32 9.96 5.18
CA ILE A 69 4.60 10.63 5.19
C ILE A 69 4.36 12.10 4.85
N THR A 70 4.77 12.98 5.75
CA THR A 70 4.78 14.42 5.46
C THR A 70 5.87 14.74 4.44
N ARG A 71 5.75 15.88 3.77
CA ARG A 71 6.80 16.39 2.87
C ARG A 71 8.17 16.42 3.56
N ASP A 72 8.22 16.89 4.80
CA ASP A 72 9.46 17.01 5.58
C ASP A 72 10.08 15.65 5.92
N GLU A 73 9.26 14.66 6.29
CA GLU A 73 9.75 13.30 6.54
C GLU A 73 10.28 12.64 5.27
N PHE A 74 9.63 12.88 4.12
CA PHE A 74 10.10 12.38 2.82
C PHE A 74 11.44 13.01 2.43
N ILE A 75 11.59 14.33 2.60
CA ILE A 75 12.85 15.04 2.37
C ILE A 75 13.94 14.48 3.30
N SER A 76 13.65 14.32 4.59
CA SER A 76 14.62 13.82 5.57
C SER A 76 15.12 12.42 5.24
N LEU A 77 14.23 11.51 4.85
CA LEU A 77 14.60 10.14 4.47
C LEU A 77 15.45 10.10 3.20
N THR A 78 15.06 10.87 2.18
CA THR A 78 15.76 10.91 0.90
C THR A 78 17.14 11.56 1.03
N ASP A 79 17.26 12.65 1.80
CA ASP A 79 18.54 13.29 2.12
C ASP A 79 19.49 12.35 2.87
N ASN A 80 18.96 11.55 3.81
CA ASN A 80 19.76 10.57 4.53
C ASN A 80 20.31 9.48 3.59
N ILE A 81 19.47 8.95 2.69
CA ILE A 81 19.90 7.96 1.68
C ILE A 81 20.97 8.55 0.76
N ILE A 82 20.74 9.76 0.24
CA ILE A 82 21.70 10.46 -0.64
C ILE A 82 23.04 10.64 0.08
N ARG A 83 23.02 11.08 1.35
CA ARG A 83 24.22 11.27 2.16
C ARG A 83 25.00 9.97 2.40
N GLU A 84 24.31 8.88 2.72
CA GLU A 84 24.98 7.58 2.91
C GLU A 84 25.59 7.06 1.60
N ILE A 85 24.92 7.26 0.47
CA ILE A 85 25.48 6.91 -0.86
C ILE A 85 26.71 7.77 -1.17
N SER A 86 26.66 9.08 -0.92
CA SER A 86 27.83 9.96 -1.11
C SER A 86 29.04 9.53 -0.28
N LYS A 87 28.83 9.09 0.98
CA LYS A 87 29.92 8.56 1.83
C LYS A 87 30.53 7.26 1.31
N LEU A 88 29.75 6.43 0.61
CA LEU A 88 30.24 5.20 -0.01
C LEU A 88 31.07 5.51 -1.25
N GLU A 89 30.66 6.51 -2.03
CA GLU A 89 31.37 6.94 -3.24
C GLU A 89 32.67 7.71 -2.94
N ASP A 90 32.72 8.46 -1.84
CA ASP A 90 33.93 9.15 -1.36
C ASP A 90 35.06 8.17 -0.97
N LYS A 91 34.76 6.88 -0.78
CA LYS A 91 35.77 5.84 -0.51
C LYS A 91 36.40 5.24 -1.77
N ASP A 92 35.85 5.51 -2.96
CA ASP A 92 36.25 4.83 -4.20
C ASP A 92 36.75 5.76 -5.33
N ALA A 93 36.80 7.09 -5.15
CA ALA A 93 37.22 7.98 -6.23
C ALA A 93 38.19 9.10 -5.79
N GLU A 94 39.44 8.98 -6.23
CA GLU A 94 40.25 10.15 -6.53
C GLU A 94 39.46 11.08 -7.46
N ARG A 95 39.10 12.27 -6.96
CA ARG A 95 38.73 13.45 -7.74
C ARG A 95 37.67 13.21 -8.83
N ASN A 96 36.39 13.10 -8.45
CA ASN A 96 35.35 13.65 -9.32
C ASN A 96 34.23 14.29 -8.51
N LYS A 97 34.03 15.58 -8.77
CA LYS A 97 32.97 16.40 -8.19
C LYS A 97 31.62 15.89 -8.73
N ASP A 98 30.71 15.63 -7.80
CA ASP A 98 29.35 15.12 -8.03
C ASP A 98 29.28 13.78 -8.76
N SER A 99 29.15 12.69 -7.99
CA SER A 99 28.76 11.40 -8.55
C SER A 99 27.48 11.53 -9.35
N SER A 100 27.49 10.94 -10.56
CA SER A 100 26.33 10.88 -11.45
C SER A 100 25.12 10.22 -10.79
N LEU A 101 25.33 9.30 -9.85
CA LEU A 101 24.26 8.63 -9.09
C LEU A 101 23.61 9.56 -8.07
N VAL A 102 24.40 10.31 -7.29
CA VAL A 102 23.88 11.29 -6.33
C VAL A 102 23.07 12.37 -7.05
N ARG A 103 23.53 12.83 -8.22
CA ARG A 103 22.78 13.80 -9.03
C ARG A 103 21.45 13.22 -9.52
N LEU A 104 21.47 12.00 -10.05
CA LEU A 104 20.27 11.32 -10.53
C LEU A 104 19.25 11.10 -9.40
N LEU A 105 19.70 10.71 -8.21
CA LEU A 105 18.84 10.53 -7.04
C LEU A 105 18.18 11.84 -6.62
N LYS A 106 18.91 12.96 -6.59
CA LYS A 106 18.34 14.28 -6.31
C LYS A 106 17.27 14.68 -7.32
N GLU A 107 17.52 14.44 -8.61
CA GLU A 107 16.55 14.74 -9.68
C GLU A 107 15.26 13.90 -9.54
N TYR A 108 15.38 12.60 -9.24
CA TYR A 108 14.21 11.74 -9.00
C TYR A 108 13.46 12.09 -7.71
N THR A 109 14.17 12.37 -6.62
CA THR A 109 13.56 12.82 -5.35
C THR A 109 12.71 14.07 -5.59
N ASN A 110 13.23 15.05 -6.34
CA ASN A 110 12.50 16.27 -6.67
C ASN A 110 11.27 15.99 -7.55
N ALA A 111 11.37 15.10 -8.53
CA ALA A 111 10.23 14.73 -9.36
C ALA A 111 9.12 14.05 -8.54
N ILE A 112 9.49 13.15 -7.61
CA ILE A 112 8.55 12.48 -6.71
C ILE A 112 7.92 13.48 -5.74
N LEU A 113 8.68 14.42 -5.17
CA LEU A 113 8.16 15.48 -4.31
C LEU A 113 7.10 16.33 -5.01
N ILE A 114 7.37 16.75 -6.25
CA ILE A 114 6.44 17.56 -7.03
C ILE A 114 5.15 16.79 -7.30
N GLU A 115 5.23 15.51 -7.62
CA GLU A 115 4.05 14.70 -7.97
C GLU A 115 3.23 14.31 -6.74
N LEU A 116 3.88 13.90 -5.65
CA LEU A 116 3.19 13.44 -4.43
C LEU A 116 2.55 14.57 -3.62
N PHE A 117 3.16 15.76 -3.61
CA PHE A 117 2.69 16.91 -2.81
C PHE A 117 2.14 18.04 -3.70
N LYS A 118 1.70 17.70 -4.91
CA LYS A 118 1.11 18.65 -5.86
C LYS A 118 -0.22 19.18 -5.30
N GLY A 119 -0.23 20.45 -4.88
CA GLY A 119 -1.39 21.10 -4.27
C GLY A 119 -1.26 21.38 -2.77
N GLU A 120 -0.19 20.92 -2.11
CA GLU A 120 0.25 21.44 -0.80
C GLU A 120 1.15 22.68 -0.97
N VAL A 121 0.75 23.58 -1.88
CA VAL A 121 1.30 24.93 -1.90
C VAL A 121 0.38 25.70 -0.96
N ASP A 122 0.93 26.16 0.17
CA ASP A 122 0.27 27.12 1.04
C ASP A 122 -0.37 28.21 0.17
N ASP A 123 -1.70 28.24 0.13
CA ASP A 123 -2.41 29.49 -0.09
C ASP A 123 -2.13 30.32 1.16
N ASP A 124 -1.41 31.44 0.96
CA ASP A 124 -1.01 32.47 1.94
C ASP A 124 -1.91 32.63 3.18
#